data_AF-A0A958RLI5-F1
#
_entry.id   AF-A0A958RLI5-F1
#
_cell.length_a   1.000
_cell.length_b   1.000
_cell.length_c   1.000
_cell.angle_alpha   90.00
_cell.angle_beta   90.00
_cell.angle_gamma   90.00
#
_symmetry.space_group_name_H-M   'P 1'
#
loop_
_entity.id
_entity.type
_entity.pdbx_description
1 polymer ?
#
loop_
_entity_poly.entity_id
_entity_poly.type
_entity_poly.pdbx_seq_one_letter_code
_entity_poly.pdbx_strand_id
1 'polypeptide(L)'
;FGLMIYFVQQGGELNSLLVMTVIALAFGWHLVASIGGADMPVVVSMLNSYSGWAAAAAGFMLGNDLLIITGALVGSSGAILSYIMCKAMNRSFISVIAGGFGSDVVIDSDKDYGEHVETNAEDVADMLSNAKNVIITPGYGMAVAQAQYPVYDLTKKLRDKGVNVRFGIHPVAGR
;
A
#
# COMPACT_ATOMS: atom_id res chain seq x y z
N PHE A 1 4.93 25.20 14.63
CA PHE A 1 5.08 25.72 16.00
C PHE A 1 4.67 27.18 16.16
N GLY A 2 5.09 28.14 15.31
CA GLY A 2 4.72 29.56 15.45
C GLY A 2 3.21 29.84 15.59
N LEU A 3 2.38 29.26 14.71
CA LEU A 3 0.91 29.39 14.77
C LEU A 3 0.29 28.78 16.05
N MET A 4 0.85 27.69 16.55
CA MET A 4 0.41 27.06 17.81
C MET A 4 0.74 27.95 19.01
N ILE A 5 1.93 28.55 19.02
CA ILE A 5 2.34 29.51 20.07
C ILE A 5 1.42 30.73 20.04
N TYR A 6 1.12 31.27 18.85
CA TYR A 6 0.18 32.38 18.68
C TYR A 6 -1.23 32.01 19.16
N PHE A 7 -1.74 30.83 18.81
CA PHE A 7 -3.03 30.32 19.28
C PHE A 7 -3.10 30.25 20.82
N VAL A 8 -2.04 29.74 21.47
CA VAL A 8 -1.98 29.66 22.95
C VAL A 8 -1.87 31.06 23.58
N GLN A 9 -1.09 31.97 23.00
CA GLN A 9 -0.91 33.33 23.50
C GLN A 9 -2.17 34.19 23.37
N GLN A 10 -2.98 33.99 22.33
CA GLN A 10 -4.24 34.70 22.10
C GLN A 10 -5.45 34.02 22.75
N GLY A 11 -5.23 33.08 23.69
CA GLY A 11 -6.31 32.47 24.46
C GLY A 11 -7.22 31.54 23.66
N GLY A 12 -6.72 30.94 22.57
CA GLY A 12 -7.47 29.95 21.79
C GLY A 12 -8.44 30.54 20.77
N GLU A 13 -8.09 31.67 20.16
CA GLU A 13 -8.94 32.36 19.19
C GLU A 13 -9.34 31.46 18.00
N LEU A 14 -10.64 31.47 17.66
CA LEU A 14 -11.22 30.67 16.59
C LEU A 14 -10.56 30.92 15.22
N ASN A 15 -10.15 32.15 14.95
CA ASN A 15 -9.50 32.52 13.69
C ASN A 15 -8.18 31.77 13.48
N SER A 16 -7.37 31.65 14.54
CA SER A 16 -6.11 30.90 14.50
C SER A 16 -6.35 29.41 14.26
N LEU A 17 -7.39 28.85 14.88
CA LEU A 17 -7.79 27.45 14.67
C LEU A 17 -8.22 27.22 13.21
N LEU A 18 -9.07 28.09 12.65
CA LEU A 18 -9.53 28.00 11.26
C LEU A 18 -8.37 28.07 10.27
N VAL A 19 -7.44 29.01 10.47
CA VAL A 19 -6.24 29.13 9.62
C VAL A 19 -5.39 27.85 9.68
N MET A 20 -5.17 27.29 10.89
CA MET A 20 -4.44 26.03 11.04
C MET A 20 -5.15 24.86 10.35
N THR A 21 -6.48 24.77 10.46
CA THR A 21 -7.29 23.74 9.79
C THR A 21 -7.17 23.85 8.27
N VAL A 22 -7.29 25.05 7.70
CA VAL A 22 -7.15 25.25 6.25
C VAL A 22 -5.75 24.87 5.76
N ILE A 23 -4.70 25.26 6.49
CA ILE A 23 -3.33 24.88 6.14
C ILE A 23 -3.16 23.35 6.20
N ALA A 24 -3.67 22.69 7.24
CA ALA A 24 -3.59 21.24 7.39
C ALA A 24 -4.31 20.50 6.25
N LEU A 25 -5.51 20.96 5.86
CA LEU A 25 -6.26 20.39 4.73
C LEU A 25 -5.53 20.59 3.40
N ALA A 26 -5.03 21.79 3.14
CA ALA A 26 -4.27 22.09 1.92
C ALA A 26 -2.98 21.27 1.84
N PHE A 27 -2.27 21.14 2.96
CA PHE A 27 -1.06 20.33 3.06
C PHE A 27 -1.35 18.83 2.85
N GLY A 28 -2.39 18.30 3.49
CA GLY A 28 -2.80 16.90 3.30
C GLY A 28 -3.18 16.58 1.86
N TRP A 29 -3.93 17.48 1.21
CA TRP A 29 -4.26 17.35 -0.21
C TRP A 29 -3.01 17.36 -1.09
N HIS A 30 -2.11 18.33 -0.89
CA HIS A 30 -0.88 18.43 -1.67
C HIS A 30 0.02 17.20 -1.53
N LEU A 31 0.21 16.70 -0.29
CA LEU A 31 1.06 15.54 0.00
C LEU A 31 0.53 14.27 -0.69
N VAL A 32 -0.78 14.04 -0.69
CA VAL A 32 -1.36 12.86 -1.33
C VAL A 32 -1.35 12.99 -2.86
N ALA A 33 -1.64 14.19 -3.38
CA ALA A 33 -1.67 14.44 -4.82
C ALA A 33 -0.30 14.30 -5.50
N SER A 34 0.80 14.48 -4.77
CA SER A 34 2.15 14.32 -5.30
C SER A 34 2.65 12.87 -5.36
N ILE A 35 1.86 11.90 -4.88
CA ILE A 35 2.29 10.49 -4.82
C ILE A 35 1.71 9.70 -6.01
N GLY A 36 2.56 8.90 -6.64
CA GLY A 36 2.19 8.08 -7.79
C GLY A 36 1.15 7.01 -7.45
N GLY A 37 0.27 6.69 -8.40
CA GLY A 37 -0.83 5.74 -8.21
C GLY A 37 -0.39 4.32 -7.83
N ALA A 38 0.85 3.92 -8.18
CA ALA A 38 1.42 2.63 -7.80
C ALA A 38 1.81 2.55 -6.31
N ASP A 39 2.10 3.69 -5.67
CA ASP A 39 2.50 3.77 -4.26
C ASP A 39 1.35 4.07 -3.31
N MET A 40 0.15 4.34 -3.85
CA MET A 40 -1.05 4.65 -3.09
C MET A 40 -1.33 3.69 -1.90
N PRO A 41 -1.11 2.36 -1.99
CA PRO A 41 -1.34 1.47 -0.87
C PRO A 41 -0.51 1.84 0.37
N VAL A 42 0.74 2.28 0.18
CA VAL A 42 1.63 2.72 1.26
C VAL A 42 1.10 3.99 1.93
N VAL A 43 0.59 4.93 1.12
CA VAL A 43 0.00 6.19 1.59
C VAL A 43 -1.22 5.94 2.45
N VAL A 44 -2.09 5.01 2.04
CA VAL A 44 -3.29 4.64 2.81
C VAL A 44 -2.89 4.08 4.18
N SER A 45 -1.91 3.17 4.24
CA SER A 45 -1.41 2.64 5.51
C SER A 45 -0.78 3.73 6.40
N MET A 46 -0.10 4.70 5.79
CA MET A 46 0.54 5.81 6.51
C MET A 46 -0.51 6.79 7.07
N LEU A 47 -1.53 7.13 6.30
CA LEU A 47 -2.66 7.94 6.78
C LEU A 47 -3.43 7.22 7.89
N ASN A 48 -3.54 5.89 7.83
CA ASN A 48 -4.08 5.09 8.92
C ASN A 48 -3.23 5.25 10.20
N SER A 49 -1.90 5.21 10.09
CA SER A 49 -1.01 5.51 11.21
C SER A 49 -1.25 6.91 11.79
N TYR A 50 -1.34 7.94 10.94
CA TYR A 50 -1.61 9.32 11.37
C TYR A 50 -2.96 9.48 12.07
N SER A 51 -3.99 8.77 11.61
CA SER A 51 -5.29 8.77 12.29
C SER A 51 -5.19 8.19 13.71
N GLY A 52 -4.38 7.15 13.92
CA GLY A 52 -4.10 6.58 15.23
C GLY A 52 -3.38 7.56 16.17
N TRP A 53 -2.34 8.23 15.69
CA TRP A 53 -1.63 9.25 16.49
C TRP A 53 -2.52 10.45 16.82
N ALA A 54 -3.37 10.88 15.88
CA ALA A 54 -4.36 11.94 16.13
C ALA A 54 -5.39 11.52 17.20
N ALA A 55 -5.86 10.27 17.16
CA ALA A 55 -6.76 9.72 18.17
C ALA A 55 -6.09 9.65 19.55
N ALA A 56 -4.82 9.25 19.62
CA ALA A 56 -4.06 9.24 20.87
C ALA A 56 -3.88 10.66 21.44
N ALA A 57 -3.58 11.65 20.59
CA ALA A 57 -3.48 13.05 21.00
C ALA A 57 -4.83 13.60 21.51
N ALA A 58 -5.94 13.25 20.85
CA ALA A 58 -7.28 13.56 21.34
C ALA A 58 -7.57 12.85 22.68
N GLY A 59 -7.11 11.62 22.85
CA GLY A 59 -7.18 10.88 24.10
C GLY A 59 -6.48 11.60 25.26
N PHE A 60 -5.26 12.11 25.05
CA PHE A 60 -4.56 12.93 26.05
C PHE A 60 -5.31 14.22 26.37
N MET A 61 -5.86 14.90 25.36
CA MET A 61 -6.64 16.12 25.55
C MET A 61 -7.91 15.88 26.38
N LEU A 62 -8.53 14.71 26.23
CA LEU A 62 -9.77 14.33 26.92
C LEU A 62 -9.53 13.55 28.22
N GLY A 63 -8.27 13.23 28.57
CA GLY A 63 -7.96 12.34 29.69
C GLY A 63 -8.55 10.93 29.54
N ASN A 64 -8.66 10.43 28.30
CA ASN A 64 -9.29 9.15 27.98
C ASN A 64 -8.25 8.08 27.64
N ASP A 65 -7.96 7.21 28.61
CA ASP A 65 -6.98 6.12 28.48
C ASP A 65 -7.30 5.16 27.33
N LEU A 66 -8.58 4.87 27.07
CA LEU A 66 -8.97 3.98 25.98
C LEU A 66 -8.57 4.57 24.62
N LEU A 67 -8.83 5.86 24.40
CA LEU A 67 -8.43 6.55 23.17
C LEU A 67 -6.91 6.65 23.03
N ILE A 68 -6.19 6.86 24.14
CA ILE A 68 -4.72 6.87 24.16
C ILE A 68 -4.17 5.51 23.72
N ILE A 69 -4.61 4.44 24.37
CA ILE A 69 -4.12 3.07 24.14
C ILE A 69 -4.49 2.60 22.73
N THR A 70 -5.76 2.74 22.33
CA THR A 70 -6.22 2.31 21.01
C THR A 70 -5.59 3.14 19.89
N GLY A 71 -5.48 4.47 20.06
CA GLY A 71 -4.82 5.35 19.10
C GLY A 71 -3.34 5.01 18.91
N ALA A 72 -2.59 4.79 20.00
CA ALA A 72 -1.18 4.40 19.92
C ALA A 72 -0.98 3.02 19.26
N LEU A 73 -1.87 2.07 19.52
CA LEU A 73 -1.84 0.74 18.90
C LEU A 73 -2.08 0.82 17.39
N VAL A 74 -3.10 1.57 16.94
CA VAL A 74 -3.38 1.79 15.51
C VAL A 74 -2.23 2.56 14.84
N GLY A 75 -1.72 3.60 15.52
CA GLY A 75 -0.64 4.45 15.03
C GLY A 75 0.65 3.65 14.78
N SER A 76 1.08 2.86 15.76
CA SER A 76 2.27 2.02 15.65
C SER A 76 2.10 0.90 14.62
N SER A 77 0.95 0.21 14.60
CA SER A 77 0.66 -0.85 13.62
C SER A 77 0.71 -0.33 12.18
N GLY A 78 0.07 0.82 11.90
CA GLY A 78 0.09 1.44 10.58
C GLY A 78 1.50 1.83 10.14
N ALA A 79 2.32 2.36 11.06
CA ALA A 79 3.70 2.73 10.75
C ALA A 79 4.57 1.51 10.39
N ILE A 80 4.42 0.41 11.14
CA ILE A 80 5.14 -0.85 10.87
C ILE A 80 4.69 -1.43 9.53
N LEU A 81 3.39 -1.45 9.25
CA LEU A 81 2.85 -1.95 7.99
C LEU A 81 3.38 -1.13 6.80
N SER A 82 3.33 0.19 6.87
CA SER A 82 3.88 1.07 5.84
C SER A 82 5.38 0.80 5.59
N TYR A 83 6.16 0.58 6.65
CA TYR A 83 7.58 0.23 6.53
C TYR A 83 7.79 -1.11 5.80
N ILE A 84 7.03 -2.15 6.17
CA ILE A 84 7.13 -3.48 5.54
C ILE A 84 6.72 -3.40 4.06
N MET A 85 5.69 -2.63 3.73
CA MET A 85 5.26 -2.40 2.34
C MET A 85 6.35 -1.71 1.52
N CYS A 86 6.93 -0.61 2.02
CA CYS A 86 8.08 0.05 1.37
C CYS A 86 9.23 -0.91 1.10
N LYS A 87 9.60 -1.72 2.11
CA LYS A 87 10.67 -2.71 2.00
C LYS A 87 10.35 -3.78 0.95
N ALA A 88 9.11 -4.25 0.89
CA ALA A 88 8.67 -5.24 -0.10
C ALA A 88 8.63 -4.68 -1.53
N MET A 89 8.52 -3.35 -1.69
CA MET A 89 8.63 -2.65 -2.97
C MET A 89 10.07 -2.27 -3.34
N ASN A 90 11.05 -2.60 -2.51
CA ASN A 90 12.44 -2.15 -2.64
C ASN A 90 12.58 -0.62 -2.76
N ARG A 91 11.72 0.14 -2.07
CA ARG A 91 11.73 1.60 -2.04
C ARG A 91 11.85 2.10 -0.61
N SER A 92 12.56 3.22 -0.42
CA SER A 92 12.67 3.84 0.90
C SER A 92 11.37 4.55 1.29
N PHE A 93 11.04 4.55 2.59
CA PHE A 93 9.87 5.27 3.10
C PHE A 93 9.89 6.76 2.75
N ILE A 94 11.08 7.37 2.78
CA ILE A 94 11.29 8.78 2.42
C ILE A 94 11.00 9.04 0.94
N SER A 95 11.40 8.14 0.03
CA SER A 95 11.17 8.35 -1.41
C SER A 95 9.70 8.24 -1.81
N VAL A 96 8.91 7.46 -1.06
CA VAL A 96 7.45 7.38 -1.26
C VAL A 96 6.76 8.66 -0.79
N ILE A 97 7.12 9.20 0.38
CA ILE A 97 6.54 10.44 0.91
C ILE A 97 6.96 11.66 0.09
N ALA A 98 8.20 11.69 -0.38
CA ALA A 98 8.71 12.77 -1.22
C ALA A 98 8.14 12.75 -2.65
N GLY A 99 7.26 11.79 -2.99
CA GLY A 99 6.58 11.76 -4.29
C GLY A 99 7.53 11.56 -5.48
N GLY A 100 8.67 10.90 -5.29
CA GLY A 100 9.66 10.73 -6.36
C GLY A 100 10.56 11.93 -6.65
N PHE A 101 10.52 13.01 -5.84
CA PHE A 101 11.55 14.04 -5.88
C PHE A 101 12.92 13.43 -5.57
N GLY A 102 13.80 13.36 -6.58
CA GLY A 102 15.18 12.87 -6.43
C GLY A 102 15.38 11.37 -6.65
N SER A 103 14.39 10.62 -7.17
CA SER A 103 14.71 9.31 -7.75
C SER A 103 15.35 9.55 -9.13
N ASP A 104 16.68 9.53 -9.18
CA ASP A 104 17.39 9.38 -10.44
C ASP A 104 16.89 8.10 -11.10
N VAL A 105 16.22 8.24 -12.24
CA VAL A 105 15.90 7.10 -13.09
C VAL A 105 17.24 6.57 -13.56
N VAL A 106 17.74 5.52 -12.89
CA VAL A 106 18.82 4.71 -13.43
C VAL A 106 18.19 4.02 -14.64
N ILE A 107 18.39 4.63 -15.81
CA ILE A 107 18.10 3.98 -17.08
C ILE A 107 19.09 2.85 -17.16
N ASP A 108 18.63 1.65 -16.83
CA ASP A 108 19.41 0.45 -17.06
C ASP A 108 19.65 0.37 -18.57
N SER A 109 20.92 0.43 -18.96
CA SER A 109 21.32 0.28 -20.36
C SER A 109 21.31 -1.17 -20.82
N ASP A 110 20.92 -2.09 -19.93
CA ASP A 110 20.77 -3.49 -20.25
C ASP A 110 19.64 -3.65 -21.28
N LYS A 111 20.02 -4.05 -22.49
CA LYS A 111 19.06 -4.36 -23.54
C LYS A 111 18.44 -5.71 -23.21
N ASP A 112 17.14 -5.83 -23.39
CA ASP A 112 16.51 -7.15 -23.35
C ASP A 112 17.07 -8.00 -24.48
N TYR A 113 17.85 -9.04 -24.12
CA TYR A 113 18.52 -9.93 -25.07
C TYR A 113 17.66 -11.17 -25.42
N GLY A 114 16.45 -11.28 -24.87
CA GLY A 114 15.56 -12.42 -25.11
C GLY A 114 14.62 -12.24 -26.30
N GLU A 115 14.28 -13.33 -26.98
CA GLU A 115 13.11 -13.41 -27.85
C GLU A 115 11.89 -13.89 -27.03
N HIS A 116 10.72 -13.29 -27.26
CA HIS A 116 9.50 -13.76 -26.62
C HIS A 116 8.93 -14.98 -27.37
N VAL A 117 8.41 -15.96 -26.63
CA VAL A 117 7.75 -17.13 -27.19
C VAL A 117 6.26 -17.06 -26.90
N GLU A 118 5.45 -17.06 -27.96
CA GLU A 118 4.00 -17.04 -27.86
C GLU A 118 3.43 -18.46 -27.75
N THR A 119 2.32 -18.61 -27.05
CA THR A 119 1.58 -19.88 -26.89
C THR A 119 0.08 -19.59 -26.85
N ASN A 120 -0.75 -20.61 -27.01
CA ASN A 120 -2.21 -20.49 -26.93
C ASN A 120 -2.77 -21.17 -25.66
N ALA A 121 -4.05 -20.96 -25.40
CA ALA A 121 -4.70 -21.48 -24.19
C ALA A 121 -4.80 -23.02 -24.15
N GLU A 122 -4.90 -23.67 -25.32
CA GLU A 122 -5.03 -25.12 -25.44
C GLU A 122 -3.69 -25.80 -25.08
N ASP A 123 -2.59 -25.30 -25.63
CA ASP A 123 -1.24 -25.78 -25.31
C ASP A 123 -0.94 -25.64 -23.81
N VAL A 124 -1.30 -24.50 -23.20
CA VAL A 124 -1.12 -24.27 -21.76
C VAL A 124 -1.97 -25.23 -20.93
N ALA A 125 -3.21 -25.53 -21.36
CA ALA A 125 -4.08 -26.48 -20.65
C ALA A 125 -3.51 -27.91 -20.67
N ASP A 126 -2.89 -28.31 -21.78
CA ASP A 126 -2.20 -29.58 -21.92
C ASP A 126 -0.93 -29.64 -21.06
N MET A 127 -0.13 -28.56 -21.06
CA MET A 127 1.04 -28.44 -20.18
C MET A 127 0.64 -28.55 -18.70
N LEU A 128 -0.41 -27.85 -18.29
CA LEU A 128 -0.90 -27.87 -16.90
C LEU A 128 -1.46 -29.24 -16.51
N SER A 129 -2.18 -29.92 -17.42
CA SER A 129 -2.77 -31.24 -17.15
C SER A 129 -1.72 -32.34 -16.98
N ASN A 130 -0.56 -32.20 -17.64
CA ASN A 130 0.54 -33.16 -17.56
C ASN A 130 1.58 -32.80 -16.47
N ALA A 131 1.43 -31.64 -15.81
CA ALA A 131 2.33 -31.21 -14.75
C ALA A 131 2.09 -31.98 -13.44
N LYS A 132 3.16 -32.22 -12.66
CA LYS A 132 3.04 -32.76 -11.30
C LYS A 132 2.82 -31.67 -10.25
N ASN A 133 3.45 -30.52 -10.44
CA ASN A 133 3.39 -29.39 -9.53
C ASN A 133 3.19 -28.11 -10.34
N VAL A 134 2.24 -27.28 -9.90
CA VAL A 134 1.93 -25.99 -10.51
C VAL A 134 1.95 -24.93 -9.41
N ILE A 135 2.59 -23.79 -9.67
CA ILE A 135 2.52 -22.61 -8.80
C ILE A 135 1.86 -21.49 -9.59
N ILE A 136 0.75 -20.97 -9.09
CA ILE A 136 0.04 -19.83 -9.66
C ILE A 136 0.45 -18.58 -8.88
N THR A 137 1.00 -17.59 -9.57
CA THR A 137 1.38 -16.30 -8.99
C THR A 137 0.38 -15.22 -9.41
N PRO A 138 -0.70 -14.99 -8.65
CA PRO A 138 -1.69 -13.98 -9.01
C PRO A 138 -1.13 -12.56 -8.87
N GLY A 139 -1.58 -11.67 -9.76
CA GLY A 139 -1.27 -10.25 -9.73
C GLY A 139 -2.52 -9.38 -9.83
N TYR A 140 -2.34 -8.06 -9.82
CA TYR A 140 -3.43 -7.08 -9.90
C TYR A 140 -4.36 -7.32 -11.11
N GLY A 141 -3.81 -7.74 -12.26
CA GLY A 141 -4.59 -8.04 -13.46
C GLY A 141 -5.65 -9.13 -13.25
N MET A 142 -5.39 -10.12 -12.40
CA MET A 142 -6.38 -11.17 -12.07
C MET A 142 -7.60 -10.58 -11.35
N ALA A 143 -7.37 -9.66 -10.41
CA ALA A 143 -8.44 -9.00 -9.66
C ALA A 143 -9.23 -8.03 -10.55
N VAL A 144 -8.56 -7.26 -11.41
CA VAL A 144 -9.23 -6.35 -12.36
C VAL A 144 -10.11 -7.12 -13.34
N ALA A 145 -9.63 -8.26 -13.85
CA ALA A 145 -10.38 -9.11 -14.75
C ALA A 145 -11.45 -9.98 -14.06
N GLN A 146 -11.57 -9.91 -12.72
CA GLN A 146 -12.45 -10.77 -11.92
C GLN A 146 -12.21 -12.28 -12.16
N ALA A 147 -10.96 -12.64 -12.45
CA ALA A 147 -10.58 -13.99 -12.86
C ALA A 147 -10.39 -14.96 -11.67
N GLN A 148 -10.57 -14.51 -10.42
CA GLN A 148 -10.42 -15.36 -9.24
C GLN A 148 -11.34 -16.60 -9.24
N TYR A 149 -12.55 -16.50 -9.78
CA TYR A 149 -13.48 -17.63 -9.85
C TYR A 149 -13.07 -18.64 -10.94
N PRO A 150 -12.76 -18.24 -12.19
CA PRO A 150 -12.18 -19.14 -13.18
C PRO A 150 -10.89 -19.82 -12.72
N VAL A 151 -9.99 -19.09 -12.04
CA VAL A 151 -8.73 -19.65 -11.52
C VAL A 151 -8.99 -20.67 -10.42
N TYR A 152 -10.01 -20.45 -9.58
CA TYR A 152 -10.46 -21.43 -8.59
C TYR A 152 -10.95 -22.72 -9.27
N ASP A 153 -11.80 -22.60 -10.29
CA ASP A 153 -12.33 -23.76 -11.03
C ASP A 153 -11.22 -24.54 -11.76
N LEU A 154 -10.28 -23.83 -12.37
CA LEU A 154 -9.08 -24.43 -12.98
C LEU A 154 -8.26 -25.19 -11.94
N THR A 155 -7.99 -24.56 -10.80
CA THR A 155 -7.22 -25.15 -9.70
C THR A 155 -7.89 -26.42 -9.19
N LYS A 156 -9.21 -26.42 -9.05
CA LYS A 156 -9.99 -27.58 -8.64
C LYS A 156 -9.84 -28.73 -9.64
N LYS A 157 -10.05 -28.47 -10.94
CA LYS A 157 -9.89 -29.48 -12.00
C LYS A 157 -8.48 -30.08 -12.05
N LEU A 158 -7.44 -29.28 -11.83
CA LEU A 158 -6.06 -29.77 -11.79
C LEU A 158 -5.81 -30.65 -10.55
N ARG A 159 -6.29 -30.23 -9.38
CA ARG A 159 -6.18 -31.03 -8.15
C ARG A 159 -6.93 -32.35 -8.23
N ASP A 160 -8.10 -32.37 -8.87
CA ASP A 160 -8.89 -33.59 -9.11
C ASP A 160 -8.12 -34.59 -10.00
N LYS A 161 -7.25 -34.11 -10.90
CA LYS A 161 -6.32 -34.91 -11.70
C LYS A 161 -5.04 -35.32 -10.95
N GLY A 162 -4.91 -34.98 -9.65
CA GLY A 162 -3.74 -35.29 -8.83
C GLY A 162 -2.58 -34.31 -8.96
N VAL A 163 -2.76 -33.17 -9.62
CA VAL A 163 -1.73 -32.12 -9.74
C VAL A 163 -1.62 -31.33 -8.43
N ASN A 164 -0.40 -31.16 -7.92
CA ASN A 164 -0.15 -30.33 -6.74
C ASN A 164 -0.11 -28.83 -7.10
N VAL A 165 -1.23 -28.13 -6.87
CA VAL A 165 -1.36 -26.69 -7.16
C VAL A 165 -1.18 -25.84 -5.91
N ARG A 166 -0.24 -24.89 -5.95
CA ARG A 166 0.05 -23.90 -4.89
C ARG A 166 -0.05 -22.47 -5.41
N PHE A 167 -0.18 -21.51 -4.50
CA PHE A 167 -0.21 -20.09 -4.82
C PHE A 167 1.03 -19.38 -4.27
N GLY A 168 1.70 -18.60 -5.11
CA GLY A 168 2.79 -17.71 -4.70
C GLY A 168 2.28 -16.28 -4.63
N ILE A 169 2.06 -15.77 -3.42
CA ILE A 169 1.55 -14.40 -3.22
C ILE A 169 2.72 -13.48 -2.92
N HIS A 170 2.99 -12.54 -3.83
CA HIS A 170 3.95 -11.49 -3.55
C HIS A 170 3.38 -10.57 -2.45
N PRO A 171 4.17 -10.11 -1.46
CA PRO A 171 3.65 -9.31 -0.33
C PRO A 171 2.94 -8.00 -0.74
N VAL A 172 3.22 -7.50 -1.94
CA VAL A 172 2.59 -6.30 -2.52
C VAL A 172 1.76 -6.59 -3.78
N ALA A 173 1.32 -7.85 -3.96
CA ALA A 173 0.39 -8.20 -5.02
C ALA A 173 -1.01 -7.61 -4.73
N GLY A 174 -1.39 -6.56 -5.45
CA GLY A 174 -2.70 -5.92 -5.32
C GLY A 174 -2.63 -4.40 -5.26
N ARG A 175 -3.65 -3.79 -4.65
CA ARG A 175 -3.72 -2.38 -4.26
C ARG A 175 -4.24 -2.29 -2.83
#